data_AF-A0A101VQI6-F1
#
_entry.id   AF-A0A101VQI6-F1
#
_cell.length_a   1.000
_cell.length_b   1.000
_cell.length_c   1.000
_cell.angle_alpha   90.00
_cell.angle_beta   90.00
_cell.angle_gamma   90.00
#
_symmetry.space_group_name_H-M   'P 1'
#
loop_
_entity.id
_entity.type
_entity.pdbx_description
1 polymer ?
#
loop_
_entity_poly.entity_id
_entity_poly.type
_entity_poly.pdbx_seq_one_letter_code
_entity_poly.pdbx_strand_id
1 'polypeptide(L)'
;MRNLFGGYSLAAIDVKVRADLGEHMADEATQVIHEKNVSILSASWVDDTATSGYWIYEINHADVTADSVVDVNIHLSNLENASDIKSVTENFAGKYRLYADAQPSVDITADVRITNEIGGVA
;
A
#
# COMPACT_ATOMS: atom_id res chain seq x y z
N MET A 1 -53.95 1.90 10.36
CA MET A 1 -52.92 1.93 9.29
C MET A 1 -51.88 0.88 9.61
N ARG A 2 -51.76 -0.15 8.78
CA ARG A 2 -50.74 -1.20 8.94
C ARG A 2 -49.40 -0.64 8.45
N ASN A 3 -48.37 -0.70 9.28
CA ASN A 3 -47.00 -0.45 8.85
C ASN A 3 -46.66 -1.43 7.73
N LEU A 4 -46.37 -0.88 6.54
CA LEU A 4 -46.08 -1.64 5.31
C LEU A 4 -44.64 -2.19 5.26
N PHE A 5 -43.90 -2.07 6.36
CA PHE A 5 -42.55 -2.61 6.51
C PHE A 5 -42.51 -3.43 7.79
N GLY A 6 -42.21 -4.73 7.67
CA GLY A 6 -42.25 -5.67 8.78
C GLY A 6 -41.49 -5.16 10.01
N GLY A 7 -42.21 -4.96 11.12
CA GLY A 7 -41.69 -4.93 12.48
C GLY A 7 -40.78 -3.78 12.94
N TYR A 8 -40.15 -3.00 12.06
CA TYR A 8 -39.15 -2.00 12.47
C TYR A 8 -39.73 -0.58 12.51
N SER A 9 -39.38 0.18 13.56
CA SER A 9 -39.64 1.62 13.64
C SER A 9 -38.65 2.39 12.76
N LEU A 10 -39.04 3.58 12.29
CA LEU A 10 -38.14 4.46 11.52
C LEU A 10 -36.83 4.75 12.27
N ALA A 11 -36.91 4.91 13.60
CA ALA A 11 -35.72 5.10 14.44
C ALA A 11 -34.79 3.86 14.44
N ALA A 12 -35.34 2.65 14.42
CA ALA A 12 -34.55 1.42 14.37
C ALA A 12 -33.87 1.24 13.00
N ILE A 13 -34.48 1.72 11.92
CA ILE A 13 -33.89 1.72 10.58
C ILE A 13 -32.71 2.72 10.53
N ASP A 14 -32.90 3.95 11.02
CA ASP A 14 -31.85 4.98 11.05
C ASP A 14 -30.60 4.53 11.83
N VAL A 15 -30.78 3.89 13.00
CA VAL A 15 -29.66 3.35 13.78
C VAL A 15 -28.88 2.27 13.00
N LYS A 16 -29.57 1.35 12.32
CA LYS A 16 -28.93 0.29 11.53
C LYS A 16 -28.15 0.85 10.35
N VAL A 17 -28.74 1.78 9.60
CA VAL A 17 -28.09 2.40 8.43
C VAL A 17 -26.83 3.16 8.85
N ARG A 18 -26.85 3.85 9.99
CA ARG A 18 -25.65 4.56 10.48
C ARG A 18 -24.55 3.61 10.94
N ALA A 19 -24.90 2.49 11.57
CA ALA A 19 -23.93 1.48 11.97
C ALA A 19 -23.27 0.85 10.74
N ASP A 20 -24.07 0.43 9.76
CA ASP A 20 -23.62 -0.12 8.48
C ASP A 20 -22.71 0.84 7.70
N LEU A 21 -23.11 2.12 7.62
CA LEU A 21 -22.26 3.15 7.01
C LEU A 21 -20.94 3.34 7.77
N GLY A 22 -20.97 3.27 9.10
CA GLY A 22 -19.77 3.36 9.92
C GLY A 22 -18.80 2.20 9.69
N GLU A 23 -19.33 0.99 9.52
CA GLU A 23 -18.54 -0.21 9.19
C GLU A 23 -17.91 -0.07 7.79
N HIS A 24 -18.69 0.30 6.78
CA HIS A 24 -18.18 0.50 5.41
C HIS A 24 -17.10 1.58 5.32
N MET A 25 -17.27 2.70 6.01
CA MET A 25 -16.25 3.76 6.05
C MET A 25 -14.96 3.30 6.74
N ALA A 26 -15.07 2.45 7.77
CA ALA A 26 -13.90 1.88 8.44
C ALA A 26 -13.17 0.88 7.53
N ASP A 27 -13.90 0.05 6.80
CA ASP A 27 -13.33 -0.88 5.83
C ASP A 27 -12.57 -0.13 4.73
N GLU A 28 -13.20 0.87 4.11
CA GLU A 28 -12.57 1.70 3.06
C GLU A 28 -11.29 2.39 3.55
N ALA A 29 -11.26 2.87 4.80
CA ALA A 29 -10.10 3.55 5.37
C ALA A 29 -8.86 2.63 5.51
N THR A 30 -9.04 1.30 5.46
CA THR A 30 -7.94 0.32 5.53
C THR A 30 -7.50 -0.21 4.18
N GLN A 31 -8.23 0.10 3.10
CA GLN A 31 -7.93 -0.41 1.76
C GLN A 31 -6.74 0.28 1.10
N VAL A 32 -6.58 1.57 1.35
CA VAL A 32 -5.50 2.37 0.74
C VAL A 32 -4.73 3.10 1.83
N ILE A 33 -3.46 2.76 1.94
CA ILE A 33 -2.52 3.38 2.87
C ILE A 33 -1.59 4.30 2.08
N HIS A 34 -1.38 5.50 2.61
CA HIS A 34 -0.50 6.50 2.03
C HIS A 34 0.58 6.88 3.03
N GLU A 35 1.84 6.63 2.66
CA GLU A 35 3.00 7.08 3.41
C GLU A 35 3.74 8.17 2.62
N LYS A 36 4.11 9.25 3.30
CA LYS A 36 4.81 10.38 2.69
C LYS A 36 6.24 10.46 3.19
N ASN A 37 7.12 10.92 2.31
CA ASN A 37 8.54 11.14 2.62
C ASN A 37 9.26 9.88 3.14
N VAL A 38 8.92 8.71 2.60
CA VAL A 38 9.62 7.46 2.86
C VAL A 38 11.05 7.59 2.36
N SER A 39 12.01 7.29 3.25
CA SER A 39 13.44 7.36 2.94
C SER A 39 13.95 6.00 2.46
N ILE A 40 14.47 5.97 1.24
CA ILE A 40 15.17 4.83 0.64
C ILE A 40 16.66 5.10 0.79
N LEU A 41 17.30 4.36 1.70
CA LEU A 41 18.69 4.60 2.07
C LEU A 41 19.63 4.00 1.02
N SER A 42 20.56 4.81 0.53
CA SER A 42 21.61 4.36 -0.40
C SER A 42 22.37 3.16 0.14
N ALA A 43 22.67 3.13 1.44
CA ALA A 43 23.51 2.12 2.07
C ALA A 43 22.83 0.77 2.37
N SER A 44 21.50 0.66 2.27
CA SER A 44 20.78 -0.57 2.67
C SER A 44 20.33 -1.45 1.50
N TRP A 45 20.81 -1.16 0.29
CA TRP A 45 20.65 -2.04 -0.87
C TRP A 45 21.54 -3.27 -0.74
N VAL A 46 21.02 -4.42 -1.14
CA VAL A 46 21.71 -5.70 -1.20
C VAL A 46 21.99 -6.02 -2.66
N ASP A 47 23.25 -6.35 -2.96
CA ASP A 47 23.63 -6.87 -4.26
C ASP A 47 23.10 -8.31 -4.42
N ASP A 48 22.10 -8.49 -5.27
CA ASP A 48 21.58 -9.80 -5.68
C ASP A 48 21.69 -9.98 -7.20
N THR A 49 22.59 -9.24 -7.84
CA THR A 49 22.73 -9.21 -9.31
C THR A 49 23.13 -10.57 -9.88
N ALA A 50 23.81 -11.42 -9.11
CA ALA A 50 24.15 -12.77 -9.52
C ALA A 50 22.94 -13.74 -9.55
N THR A 51 21.89 -13.49 -8.77
CA THR A 51 20.72 -14.37 -8.64
C THR A 51 19.54 -13.83 -9.45
N SER A 52 19.14 -12.59 -9.19
CA SER A 52 17.96 -11.96 -9.80
C SER A 52 18.31 -11.03 -10.96
N GLY A 53 19.57 -10.60 -11.08
CA GLY A 53 19.99 -9.60 -12.05
C GLY A 53 19.88 -8.15 -11.54
N TYR A 54 19.45 -7.94 -10.29
CA TYR A 54 19.18 -6.62 -9.73
C TYR A 54 19.77 -6.42 -8.33
N TRP A 55 19.94 -5.14 -7.96
CA TRP A 55 20.05 -4.74 -6.58
C TRP A 55 18.67 -4.73 -5.93
N ILE A 56 18.59 -5.15 -4.66
CA ILE A 56 17.35 -5.27 -3.91
C ILE A 56 17.36 -4.35 -2.70
N TYR A 57 16.25 -3.65 -2.47
CA TYR A 57 16.00 -2.91 -1.23
C TYR A 57 14.70 -3.38 -0.61
N GLU A 58 14.73 -3.76 0.67
CA GLU A 58 13.54 -4.23 1.38
C GLU A 58 12.98 -3.14 2.31
N ILE A 59 11.67 -2.90 2.22
CA ILE A 59 10.96 -2.01 3.14
C ILE A 59 9.94 -2.84 3.92
N ASN A 60 10.13 -2.90 5.23
CA ASN A 60 9.19 -3.56 6.13
C ASN A 60 7.99 -2.66 6.39
N HIS A 61 6.79 -3.20 6.21
CA HIS A 61 5.54 -2.50 6.44
C HIS A 61 4.46 -3.51 6.85
N ALA A 62 3.93 -3.39 8.07
CA ALA A 62 3.08 -4.42 8.68
C ALA A 62 1.78 -4.68 7.90
N ASP A 63 1.22 -3.66 7.27
CA ASP A 63 -0.05 -3.76 6.54
C ASP A 63 0.11 -4.28 5.10
N VAL A 64 1.34 -4.54 4.64
CA VAL A 64 1.57 -5.15 3.33
C VAL A 64 1.29 -6.64 3.42
N THR A 65 0.47 -7.13 2.50
CA THR A 65 0.14 -8.54 2.32
C THR A 65 0.70 -9.02 0.97
N ALA A 66 0.58 -10.32 0.69
CA ALA A 66 0.97 -10.85 -0.61
C ALA A 66 0.07 -10.33 -1.76
N ASP A 67 -1.16 -9.91 -1.44
CA ASP A 67 -2.15 -9.40 -2.40
C ASP A 67 -2.16 -7.87 -2.46
N SER A 68 -1.24 -7.20 -1.77
CA SER A 68 -1.12 -5.76 -1.84
C SER A 68 -0.48 -5.34 -3.16
N VAL A 69 -0.90 -4.20 -3.71
CA VAL A 69 -0.23 -3.46 -4.77
C VAL A 69 0.48 -2.27 -4.15
N VAL A 70 1.78 -2.13 -4.42
CA VAL A 70 2.61 -1.06 -3.85
C VAL A 70 3.13 -0.16 -4.97
N ASP A 71 2.70 1.09 -4.96
CA ASP A 71 3.18 2.15 -5.85
C ASP A 71 4.20 3.01 -5.09
N VAL A 72 5.40 3.15 -5.65
CA VAL A 72 6.45 4.03 -5.11
C VAL A 72 6.69 5.18 -6.06
N ASN A 73 6.42 6.39 -5.59
CA ASN A 73 6.55 7.63 -6.35
C ASN A 73 7.76 8.42 -5.86
N ILE A 74 8.84 8.40 -6.61
CA ILE A 74 10.06 9.15 -6.29
C ILE A 74 9.78 10.65 -6.38
N HIS A 75 10.24 11.42 -5.39
CA HIS A 75 10.13 12.88 -5.39
C HIS A 75 10.96 13.47 -6.54
N LEU A 76 10.42 14.50 -7.20
CA LEU A 76 11.07 15.13 -8.37
C LEU A 76 12.52 15.56 -8.08
N SER A 77 12.80 16.03 -6.87
CA SER A 77 14.15 16.42 -6.43
C SER A 77 15.18 15.29 -6.43
N ASN A 78 14.73 14.03 -6.42
CA ASN A 78 15.58 12.84 -6.34
C ASN A 78 15.55 12.02 -7.64
N LEU A 79 14.88 12.49 -8.69
CA LEU A 79 14.67 11.73 -9.92
C LEU A 79 16.00 11.30 -10.59
N GLU A 80 16.97 12.21 -10.67
CA GLU A 80 18.30 11.93 -11.23
C GLU A 80 19.04 10.82 -10.45
N ASN A 81 18.87 10.82 -9.12
CA ASN A 81 19.51 9.85 -8.22
C ASN A 81 18.81 8.48 -8.22
N ALA A 82 17.60 8.40 -8.77
CA ALA A 82 16.75 7.20 -8.78
C ALA A 82 16.60 6.59 -10.18
N SER A 83 17.40 7.05 -11.16
CA SER A 83 17.27 6.67 -12.58
C SER A 83 17.42 5.16 -12.84
N ASP A 84 18.16 4.45 -11.99
CA ASP A 84 18.36 3.01 -12.08
C ASP A 84 17.28 2.18 -11.36
N ILE A 85 16.41 2.82 -10.55
CA ILE A 85 15.31 2.14 -9.87
C ILE A 85 14.25 1.72 -10.89
N LYS A 86 13.84 0.46 -10.81
CA LYS A 86 12.79 -0.10 -11.65
C LYS A 86 11.42 0.19 -11.07
N SER A 87 10.47 0.46 -11.95
CA SER A 87 9.04 0.56 -11.62
C SER A 87 8.42 -0.84 -11.48
N VAL A 88 9.05 -1.70 -10.68
CA VAL A 88 8.53 -3.01 -10.31
C VAL A 88 8.72 -3.22 -8.81
N THR A 89 7.69 -3.78 -8.17
CA THR A 89 7.69 -4.12 -6.75
C THR A 89 7.28 -5.58 -6.60
N GLU A 90 7.90 -6.27 -5.66
CA GLU A 90 7.43 -7.59 -5.22
C GLU A 90 7.06 -7.50 -3.75
N ASN A 91 5.86 -7.97 -3.43
CA ASN A 91 5.26 -7.82 -2.11
C ASN A 91 5.21 -9.17 -1.41
N PHE A 92 5.58 -9.15 -0.13
CA PHE A 92 5.51 -10.29 0.77
C PHE A 92 4.73 -9.85 2.00
N ALA A 93 4.09 -10.79 2.71
CA ALA A 93 3.44 -10.44 3.97
C ALA A 93 4.44 -9.73 4.92
N GLY A 94 4.16 -8.48 5.25
CA GLY A 94 4.95 -7.60 6.10
C GLY A 94 6.06 -6.78 5.42
N LYS A 95 6.26 -6.87 4.10
CA LYS A 95 7.30 -6.10 3.38
C LYS A 95 7.10 -6.00 1.88
N TYR A 96 7.76 -5.04 1.25
CA TYR A 96 7.90 -4.98 -0.21
C TYR A 96 9.34 -4.72 -0.64
N ARG A 97 9.65 -5.09 -1.87
CA ARG A 97 10.97 -4.96 -2.48
C ARG A 97 10.99 -3.95 -3.62
N LEU A 98 12.04 -3.15 -3.64
CA LEU A 98 12.43 -2.34 -4.79
C LEU A 98 13.62 -2.98 -5.49
N TYR A 99 13.68 -2.78 -6.80
CA TYR A 99 14.72 -3.32 -7.67
C TYR A 99 15.44 -2.19 -8.40
N ALA A 100 16.74 -2.31 -8.60
CA ALA A 100 17.51 -1.34 -9.37
C ALA A 100 18.64 -2.02 -10.18
N ASP A 101 19.03 -1.42 -11.30
CA ASP A 101 20.20 -1.88 -12.07
C ASP A 101 21.52 -1.59 -11.35
N ALA A 102 21.53 -0.52 -10.55
CA ALA A 102 22.66 -0.12 -9.73
C ALA A 102 22.17 0.43 -8.38
N GLN A 103 23.00 0.28 -7.36
CA GLN A 103 22.79 0.90 -6.06
C GLN A 103 22.78 2.44 -6.19
N PRO A 104 21.74 3.14 -5.69
CA PRO A 104 21.74 4.59 -5.59
C PRO A 104 22.93 5.12 -4.78
N SER A 105 23.53 6.22 -5.24
CA SER A 105 24.70 6.83 -4.58
C SER A 105 24.34 7.77 -3.42
N VAL A 106 23.06 8.14 -3.30
CA VAL A 106 22.53 9.01 -2.25
C VAL A 106 21.14 8.55 -1.84
N ASP A 107 20.70 8.96 -0.66
CA ASP A 107 19.37 8.64 -0.17
C ASP A 107 18.29 9.31 -1.03
N ILE A 108 17.19 8.59 -1.22
CA ILE A 108 16.07 8.99 -2.07
C ILE A 108 14.82 9.13 -1.19
N THR A 109 14.04 10.18 -1.45
CA THR A 109 12.74 10.37 -0.84
C THR A 109 11.64 9.98 -1.82
N ALA A 110 10.65 9.24 -1.34
CA ALA A 110 9.49 8.81 -2.12
C ALA A 110 8.20 8.92 -1.30
N ASP A 111 7.07 8.97 -2.00
CA ASP A 111 5.77 8.70 -1.42
C ASP A 111 5.32 7.29 -1.82
N VAL A 112 4.68 6.57 -0.91
CA VAL A 112 4.27 5.19 -1.10
C VAL A 112 2.76 5.08 -0.97
N ARG A 113 2.14 4.39 -1.92
CA ARG A 113 0.73 3.98 -1.84
C ARG A 113 0.68 2.47 -1.77
N ILE A 114 0.03 1.94 -0.74
CA ILE A 114 -0.24 0.51 -0.60
C ILE A 114 -1.75 0.35 -0.78
N THR A 115 -2.15 -0.43 -1.77
CA THR A 115 -3.55 -0.80 -2.00
C THR A 115 -3.69 -2.28 -1.70
N ASN A 116 -4.49 -2.63 -0.71
CA ASN A 116 -4.77 -4.02 -0.38
C ASN A 116 -5.89 -4.52 -1.28
N GLU A 117 -5.61 -5.48 -2.17
CA GLU A 117 -6.67 -6.15 -2.90
C GLU A 117 -7.42 -7.05 -1.91
N ILE A 118 -8.64 -6.65 -1.54
CA ILE A 118 -9.55 -7.59 -0.91
C ILE A 118 -9.97 -8.54 -2.03
N GLY A 119 -9.44 -9.76 -2.02
CA GLY A 119 -9.98 -10.84 -2.82
C GLY A 119 -11.48 -10.87 -2.62
N GLY A 120 -12.24 -10.55 -3.68
CA GLY A 120 -13.69 -10.67 -3.66
C GLY A 120 -14.00 -12.08 -3.18
N VAL A 121 -14.68 -12.18 -2.03
CA VAL A 121 -15.07 -13.47 -1.46
C VAL A 121 -15.85 -14.20 -2.55
N ALA A 122 -15.28 -15.28 -3.07
CA ALA A 122 -15.94 -16.16 -4.03
C ALA A 122 -17.04 -16.98 -3.34
#